data_AF-A0A6N7AC47-F1
#
_entry.id   AF-A0A6N7AC47-F1
#
_cell.length_a   1.000
_cell.length_b   1.000
_cell.length_c   1.000
_cell.angle_alpha   90.00
_cell.angle_beta   90.00
_cell.angle_gamma   90.00
#
_symmetry.space_group_name_H-M   'P 1'
#
loop_
_entity.id
_entity.type
_entity.pdbx_description
1 polymer ?
#
loop_
_entity_poly.entity_id
_entity_poly.type
_entity_poly.pdbx_seq_one_letter_code
_entity_poly.pdbx_strand_id
1 'polypeptide(L)'
;MSVLSSDTHPKMEALQIQFIRRMSAWKKISIVDDLNETVKTLAVSGIKQRHPEAMPEQIHRMLADLMLGAELARKVYDHAR
;
A
#
# COMPACT_ATOMS: atom_id res chain seq x y z
N MET A 1 -0.96 -28.21 1.80
CA MET A 1 -0.76 -26.76 1.63
C MET A 1 -1.53 -26.09 2.76
N SER A 2 -0.91 -25.19 3.53
CA SER A 2 -1.67 -24.43 4.53
C SER A 2 -2.51 -23.37 3.82
N VAL A 3 -3.67 -23.05 4.38
CA VAL A 3 -4.49 -21.92 3.95
C VAL A 3 -3.72 -20.63 4.23
N LEU A 4 -3.62 -19.73 3.25
CA LEU A 4 -2.96 -18.43 3.41
C LEU A 4 -3.91 -17.37 3.97
N SER A 5 -5.22 -17.49 3.74
CA SER A 5 -6.27 -16.62 4.29
C SER A 5 -7.48 -17.40 4.78
N SER A 6 -7.85 -17.23 6.06
CA SER A 6 -9.01 -17.91 6.66
C SER A 6 -10.37 -17.47 6.11
N ASP A 7 -10.43 -16.27 5.51
CA ASP A 7 -11.64 -15.69 4.91
C ASP A 7 -11.78 -16.04 3.41
N THR A 8 -10.90 -16.90 2.89
CA THR A 8 -10.95 -17.35 1.49
C THR A 8 -11.14 -18.86 1.44
N HIS A 9 -12.21 -19.30 0.77
CA HIS A 9 -12.47 -20.73 0.60
C HIS A 9 -11.26 -21.41 -0.10
N PRO A 10 -10.75 -22.56 0.40
CA PRO A 10 -9.49 -23.15 -0.09
C PRO A 10 -9.43 -23.39 -1.61
N LYS A 11 -10.57 -23.75 -2.22
CA LYS A 11 -10.70 -23.88 -3.68
C LYS A 11 -10.41 -22.58 -4.44
N MET A 12 -10.88 -21.44 -3.93
CA MET A 12 -10.67 -20.13 -4.57
C MET A 12 -9.24 -19.66 -4.40
N GLU A 13 -8.63 -19.89 -3.22
CA GLU A 13 -7.21 -19.61 -2.99
C GLU A 13 -6.33 -20.41 -3.97
N ALA A 14 -6.62 -21.70 -4.16
CA ALA A 14 -5.88 -22.54 -5.11
C ALA A 14 -5.97 -22.01 -6.56
N LEU A 15 -7.16 -21.57 -6.99
CA LEU A 15 -7.36 -20.96 -8.31
C LEU A 15 -6.62 -19.63 -8.44
N GLN A 16 -6.69 -18.77 -7.43
CA GLN A 16 -5.97 -17.49 -7.40
C GLN A 16 -4.46 -17.70 -7.54
N ILE A 17 -3.88 -18.62 -6.76
CA ILE A 17 -2.46 -18.96 -6.84
C ILE A 17 -2.10 -19.48 -8.24
N GLN A 18 -2.93 -20.35 -8.82
CA GLN A 18 -2.71 -20.88 -10.16
C GLN A 18 -2.72 -19.78 -11.22
N PHE A 19 -3.68 -18.85 -11.14
CA PHE A 19 -3.76 -17.73 -12.07
C PHE A 19 -2.56 -16.79 -11.92
N ILE A 20 -2.23 -16.38 -10.69
CA ILE A 20 -1.06 -15.53 -10.43
C ILE A 20 0.20 -16.20 -10.97
N ARG A 21 0.43 -17.49 -10.71
CA ARG A 21 1.64 -18.19 -11.19
C ARG A 21 1.76 -18.16 -12.71
N ARG A 22 0.64 -18.27 -13.44
CA ARG A 22 0.58 -18.24 -14.91
C ARG A 22 0.68 -16.83 -15.51
N MET A 23 0.44 -15.77 -14.74
CA MET A 23 0.56 -14.39 -15.23
C MET A 23 2.00 -14.05 -15.63
N SER A 24 2.12 -13.24 -16.68
CA SER A 24 3.39 -12.62 -17.06
C SER A 24 3.94 -11.75 -15.92
N ALA A 25 5.27 -11.62 -15.86
CA ALA A 25 5.93 -10.83 -14.82
C ALA A 25 5.45 -9.38 -14.79
N TRP A 26 5.34 -8.73 -15.95
CA TRP A 26 4.88 -7.34 -16.05
C TRP A 26 3.45 -7.15 -15.52
N LYS A 27 2.56 -8.13 -15.73
CA LYS A 27 1.18 -8.03 -15.24
C LYS A 27 1.10 -8.15 -13.72
N LYS A 28 1.93 -9.02 -13.14
CA LYS A 28 2.07 -9.11 -11.67
C LYS A 28 2.52 -7.77 -11.09
N ILE A 29 3.55 -7.16 -11.69
CA ILE A 29 4.07 -5.86 -11.23
C ILE A 29 3.02 -4.77 -11.36
N SER A 30 2.27 -4.71 -12.46
CA SER A 30 1.16 -3.75 -12.62
C SER A 30 0.10 -3.91 -11.52
N ILE A 31 -0.30 -5.13 -11.17
CA ILE A 31 -1.26 -5.37 -10.08
C ILE A 31 -0.70 -4.89 -8.72
N VAL A 32 0.59 -5.13 -8.48
CA VAL A 32 1.25 -4.67 -7.25
C VAL A 32 1.33 -3.15 -7.20
N ASP A 33 1.61 -2.48 -8.34
CA ASP A 33 1.63 -1.02 -8.45
C ASP A 33 0.24 -0.42 -8.14
N ASP A 34 -0.80 -0.95 -8.77
CA ASP A 34 -2.20 -0.56 -8.51
C ASP A 34 -2.57 -0.71 -7.02
N LEU A 35 -2.09 -1.79 -6.38
CA LEU A 35 -2.31 -2.03 -4.96
C LEU A 35 -1.57 -1.00 -4.09
N ASN A 36 -0.35 -0.60 -4.46
CA ASN A 36 0.38 0.44 -3.72
C ASN A 36 -0.36 1.78 -3.75
N GLU A 37 -0.88 2.19 -4.92
CA GLU A 37 -1.68 3.42 -5.03
C GLU A 37 -2.98 3.35 -4.23
N THR A 38 -3.62 2.19 -4.21
CA THR A 38 -4.82 1.95 -3.38
C THR A 38 -4.50 2.10 -1.89
N VAL A 39 -3.41 1.47 -1.42
CA VAL A 39 -2.98 1.56 -0.01
C VAL A 39 -2.64 3.00 0.37
N LYS A 40 -1.94 3.76 -0.48
CA LYS A 40 -1.67 5.20 -0.26
C LYS A 40 -2.96 6.00 -0.11
N THR A 41 -3.95 5.75 -0.97
CA THR A 41 -5.25 6.43 -0.93
C THR A 41 -6.01 6.15 0.36
N LEU A 42 -6.01 4.89 0.81
CA LEU A 42 -6.61 4.48 2.08
C LEU A 42 -5.87 5.11 3.27
N ALA A 43 -4.53 5.13 3.25
CA ALA A 43 -3.72 5.76 4.28
C ALA A 43 -4.01 7.27 4.40
N VAL A 44 -4.08 7.99 3.27
CA VAL A 44 -4.45 9.42 3.25
C VAL A 44 -5.85 9.64 3.84
N SER A 45 -6.82 8.80 3.47
CA SER A 45 -8.17 8.87 4.04
C SER A 45 -8.16 8.69 5.56
N GLY A 46 -7.42 7.71 6.06
CA GLY A 46 -7.26 7.47 7.50
C GLY A 46 -6.48 8.57 8.24
N ILE A 47 -5.55 9.26 7.57
CA ILE A 47 -4.88 10.45 8.11
C ILE A 47 -5.88 11.61 8.23
N LYS A 48 -6.63 11.91 7.17
CA LYS A 48 -7.65 12.98 7.16
C LYS A 48 -8.72 12.76 8.24
N GLN A 49 -9.13 11.51 8.45
CA GLN A 49 -10.10 11.18 9.49
C GLN A 49 -9.58 11.50 10.90
N ARG A 50 -8.28 11.26 11.17
CA ARG A 50 -7.65 11.50 12.48
C ARG A 50 -7.20 12.95 12.67
N HIS A 51 -6.90 13.65 11.58
CA HIS A 51 -6.39 15.02 11.56
C HIS A 51 -7.20 15.88 10.57
N PRO A 52 -8.47 16.21 10.91
CA PRO A 52 -9.37 16.91 9.98
C PRO A 52 -8.86 18.30 9.57
N GLU A 53 -8.11 18.98 10.44
CA GLU A 53 -7.56 20.33 10.23
C GLU A 53 -6.15 20.32 9.59
N ALA A 54 -5.63 19.15 9.20
CA ALA A 54 -4.29 19.07 8.64
C ALA A 54 -4.23 19.68 7.23
N MET A 55 -3.22 20.52 7.01
CA MET A 55 -2.92 21.06 5.69
C MET A 55 -2.38 19.96 4.75
N PRO A 56 -2.52 20.11 3.42
CA PRO A 56 -2.06 19.10 2.46
C PRO A 56 -0.60 18.66 2.63
N GLU A 57 0.30 19.58 2.97
CA GLU A 57 1.72 19.31 3.19
C GLU A 57 1.94 18.47 4.44
N GLN A 58 1.15 18.70 5.49
CA GLN A 58 1.19 17.91 6.72
C GLN A 58 0.67 16.49 6.47
N ILE A 59 -0.38 16.35 5.66
CA ILE A 59 -0.89 15.04 5.22
C ILE A 59 0.18 14.29 4.43
N HIS A 60 0.87 14.97 3.50
CA HIS A 60 1.94 14.36 2.72
C HIS A 60 3.10 13.91 3.61
N ARG A 61 3.47 14.72 4.61
CA ARG A 61 4.52 14.34 5.56
C ARG A 61 4.13 13.13 6.41
N MET A 62 2.91 13.11 6.95
CA MET A 62 2.42 11.97 7.73
C MET A 62 2.35 10.69 6.90
N LEU A 63 1.98 10.78 5.61
CA LEU A 63 2.03 9.64 4.70
C LEU A 63 3.48 9.16 4.49
N ALA A 64 4.43 10.07 4.28
CA ALA A 64 5.85 9.74 4.13
C ALA A 64 6.40 9.05 5.38
N ASP A 65 6.11 9.58 6.57
CA ASP A 65 6.52 8.97 7.84
C ASP A 65 5.92 7.57 8.03
N LEU A 66 4.66 7.35 7.60
CA LEU A 66 4.00 6.04 7.65
C LEU A 66 4.59 5.02 6.67
N MET A 67 4.91 5.44 5.44
CA MET A 67 5.38 4.55 4.39
C MET A 67 6.88 4.22 4.48
N LEU A 68 7.69 5.21 4.83
CA LEU A 68 9.15 5.11 4.81
C LEU A 68 9.76 4.95 6.21
N GLY A 69 8.99 5.29 7.25
CA GLY A 69 9.52 5.52 8.59
C GLY A 69 10.20 6.89 8.72
N ALA A 70 10.25 7.41 9.94
CA ALA A 70 10.69 8.78 10.23
C ALA A 70 12.12 9.10 9.75
N GLU A 71 13.04 8.12 9.78
CA GLU A 71 14.42 8.35 9.34
C GLU A 71 14.51 8.59 7.83
N LEU A 72 13.90 7.71 7.04
CA LEU A 72 13.96 7.80 5.58
C LEU A 72 13.06 8.92 5.06
N ALA A 73 11.90 9.15 5.67
CA ALA A 73 11.04 10.29 5.34
C ALA A 73 11.78 11.62 5.51
N ARG A 74 12.52 11.81 6.61
CA ARG A 74 13.37 12.99 6.79
C ARG A 74 14.44 13.13 5.72
N LYS A 75 15.19 12.06 5.40
CA LYS A 75 16.23 12.10 4.36
C LYS A 75 15.68 12.46 2.98
N VAL A 76 14.44 12.08 2.66
CA VAL A 76 13.85 12.32 1.34
C VAL A 76 13.16 13.70 1.28
N TYR A 77 12.46 14.10 2.34
CA TYR A 77 11.54 15.26 2.29
C TYR A 77 12.04 16.51 3.02
N ASP A 78 13.04 16.44 3.89
CA ASP A 78 13.52 17.65 4.62
C ASP A 78 14.48 18.50 3.78
N HIS A 79 15.04 17.96 2.70
CA HIS A 79 15.96 18.67 1.80
C HIS A 79 15.24 19.44 0.67
N ALA A 80 13.91 19.34 0.58
CA ALA A 80 13.11 19.99 -0.46
C ALA A 80 12.59 21.38 -0.05
N ARG A 81 13.27 22.06 0.88
CA ARG A 81 12.95 23.44 1.31
C ARG A 81 13.85 24.47 0.65
#